data_AF-A0A3G1AZA2-F1
#
_entry.id   AF-A0A3G1AZA2-F1
#
_cell.length_a   1.000
_cell.length_b   1.000
_cell.length_c   1.000
_cell.angle_alpha   90.00
_cell.angle_beta   90.00
_cell.angle_gamma   90.00
#
_symmetry.space_group_name_H-M   'P 1'
#
loop_
_entity.id
_entity.type
_entity.pdbx_description
1 polymer ?
#
loop_
_entity_poly.entity_id
_entity_poly.type
_entity_poly.pdbx_seq_one_letter_code
_entity_poly.pdbx_strand_id
1 'polypeptide(L)'
;MEEEPKDVIVLGAIRNGAKKFDKIRSKTGIDPQELNKILEKLEERGLIKVEKKKGFLGGEKTELQITEKGNNEVQQRIHEMEQKWNQMTQLYKLGDKKKLEEFMGNNKSDFAMMMFFGIMNMMMFSMMFSMIGASMGSYVPADQVPPGSENQMSDAESGGGDMGGDGGAGDGGFDIDIGF
;
A
#
# COMPACT_ATOMS: atom_id res chain seq x y z
N MET A 1 -2.69 6.01 23.23
CA MET A 1 -3.85 6.14 22.32
C MET A 1 -3.57 5.24 21.15
N GLU A 2 -4.54 4.42 20.77
CA GLU A 2 -4.46 3.66 19.52
C GLU A 2 -4.53 4.68 18.36
N GLU A 3 -3.60 4.62 17.40
CA GLU A 3 -3.68 5.46 16.21
C GLU A 3 -4.74 4.87 15.27
N GLU A 4 -5.51 5.75 14.62
CA GLU A 4 -6.44 5.28 13.60
C GLU A 4 -5.67 4.74 12.39
N PRO A 5 -6.15 3.69 11.71
CA PRO A 5 -5.46 3.10 10.57
C PRO A 5 -5.06 4.12 9.49
N LYS A 6 -5.93 5.10 9.25
CA LYS A 6 -5.69 6.16 8.26
C LYS A 6 -4.56 7.10 8.68
N ASP A 7 -4.37 7.37 9.98
CA ASP A 7 -3.27 8.18 10.49
C ASP A 7 -1.92 7.51 10.16
N VAL A 8 -1.81 6.22 10.46
CA VAL A 8 -0.61 5.41 10.21
C VAL A 8 -0.32 5.34 8.71
N ILE A 9 -1.34 5.19 7.87
CA ILE A 9 -1.22 5.19 6.40
C ILE A 9 -0.69 6.54 5.90
N VAL A 10 -1.22 7.66 6.37
CA VAL A 10 -0.73 9.00 6.00
C VAL A 10 0.73 9.19 6.45
N LEU A 11 1.05 8.80 7.68
CA LEU A 11 2.41 8.89 8.21
C LEU A 11 3.39 8.01 7.40
N GLY A 12 2.96 6.81 7.02
CA GLY A 12 3.68 5.90 6.13
C GLY A 12 3.90 6.48 4.72
N ALA A 13 2.90 7.17 4.15
CA ALA A 13 3.04 7.85 2.87
C ALA A 13 4.13 8.93 2.92
N ILE A 14 4.16 9.72 3.98
CA ILE A 14 5.15 10.78 4.22
C ILE A 14 6.54 10.17 4.40
N ARG A 15 6.66 9.10 5.21
CA ARG A 15 7.89 8.31 5.36
C ARG A 15 8.43 7.86 4.00
N ASN A 16 7.54 7.42 3.11
CA ASN A 16 7.85 6.96 1.75
C ASN A 16 7.94 8.11 0.71
N GLY A 17 8.27 9.33 1.15
CA GLY A 17 8.62 10.46 0.29
C GLY A 17 7.44 11.23 -0.31
N ALA A 18 6.21 11.04 0.19
CA ALA A 18 5.09 11.91 -0.16
C ALA A 18 5.15 13.20 0.67
N LYS A 19 5.91 14.19 0.18
CA LYS A 19 6.19 15.45 0.90
C LYS A 19 5.16 16.55 0.69
N LYS A 20 4.15 16.34 -0.16
CA LYS A 20 3.14 17.35 -0.53
C LYS A 20 1.75 16.79 -0.35
N PHE A 21 0.80 17.65 0.02
CA PHE A 21 -0.60 17.29 0.24
C PHE A 21 -1.18 16.44 -0.91
N ASP A 22 -1.12 16.93 -2.15
CA ASP A 22 -1.68 16.21 -3.31
C ASP A 22 -1.03 14.85 -3.55
N LYS A 23 0.27 14.73 -3.27
CA LYS A 23 1.00 13.47 -3.41
C LYS A 23 0.61 12.47 -2.32
N ILE A 24 0.37 12.94 -1.10
CA ILE A 24 -0.12 12.11 0.01
C ILE A 24 -1.53 11.63 -0.34
N ARG A 25 -2.44 12.56 -0.67
CA ARG A 25 -3.81 12.26 -1.11
C ARG A 25 -3.84 11.21 -2.22
N SER A 26 -3.05 11.40 -3.28
CA SER A 26 -2.99 10.45 -4.40
C SER A 26 -2.50 9.07 -3.99
N LYS A 27 -1.57 8.97 -3.02
CA LYS A 27 -1.05 7.70 -2.53
C LYS A 27 -1.98 7.01 -1.53
N THR A 28 -2.75 7.76 -0.74
CA THR A 28 -3.57 7.20 0.33
C THR A 28 -5.04 7.06 -0.04
N GLY A 29 -5.53 7.80 -1.04
CA GLY A 29 -6.94 7.82 -1.44
C GLY A 29 -7.86 8.58 -0.48
N ILE A 30 -7.30 9.22 0.55
CA ILE A 30 -8.07 9.90 1.60
C ILE A 30 -8.65 11.23 1.09
N ASP A 31 -9.88 11.52 1.48
CA ASP A 31 -10.56 12.78 1.16
C ASP A 31 -9.76 14.01 1.63
N PRO A 32 -9.74 15.14 0.89
CA PRO A 32 -9.00 16.33 1.30
C PRO A 32 -9.31 16.86 2.70
N GLN A 33 -10.57 16.88 3.12
CA GLN A 33 -10.94 17.41 4.45
C GLN A 33 -10.45 16.47 5.56
N GLU A 34 -10.62 15.16 5.35
CA GLU A 34 -10.11 14.14 6.28
C GLU A 34 -8.58 14.18 6.35
N LEU A 35 -7.90 14.29 5.21
CA LEU A 35 -6.43 14.35 5.14
C LEU A 35 -5.89 15.57 5.90
N ASN A 36 -6.52 16.75 5.78
CA ASN A 36 -6.10 17.93 6.53
C ASN A 36 -6.18 17.68 8.05
N LYS A 37 -7.28 17.12 8.55
CA LYS A 37 -7.43 16.79 9.98
C LYS A 37 -6.38 15.81 10.47
N ILE A 38 -6.05 14.79 9.67
CA ILE A 38 -5.00 13.83 10.00
C ILE A 38 -3.63 14.54 10.05
N LEU A 39 -3.31 15.38 9.06
CA LEU A 39 -2.04 16.10 9.03
C LEU A 39 -1.88 17.04 10.23
N GLU A 40 -2.92 17.79 10.59
CA GLU A 40 -2.95 18.63 11.80
C GLU A 40 -2.68 17.79 13.06
N LYS A 41 -3.40 16.69 13.23
CA LYS A 41 -3.21 15.75 14.36
C LYS A 41 -1.79 15.17 14.42
N LEU A 42 -1.22 14.79 13.28
CA LEU A 42 0.15 14.25 13.20
C LEU A 42 1.20 15.31 13.54
N GLU A 43 0.99 16.57 13.13
CA GLU A 43 1.86 17.70 13.46
C GLU A 43 1.78 18.05 14.95
N GLU A 44 0.58 18.18 15.52
CA GLU A 44 0.35 18.42 16.94
C GLU A 44 1.03 17.37 17.84
N ARG A 45 1.07 16.11 17.36
CA ARG A 45 1.72 15.00 18.06
C ARG A 45 3.24 14.94 17.84
N GLY A 46 3.79 15.83 17.02
CA GLY A 46 5.21 15.91 16.68
C GLY A 46 5.70 14.73 15.84
N LEU A 47 4.81 14.06 15.09
CA LEU A 47 5.14 12.93 14.21
C LEU A 47 5.59 13.41 12.83
N ILE A 48 5.12 14.60 12.43
CA ILE A 48 5.55 15.29 11.22
C ILE A 48 5.88 16.75 11.52
N LYS A 49 6.52 17.42 10.57
CA LYS A 49 6.79 18.86 10.59
C LYS A 49 6.56 19.47 9.22
N VAL A 50 6.08 20.71 9.20
CA VAL A 50 5.96 21.53 7.99
C VAL A 50 7.25 22.34 7.80
N GLU A 51 7.89 22.18 6.64
CA GLU A 51 9.07 22.96 6.24
C GLU A 51 8.74 23.86 5.04
N LYS A 52 9.04 25.15 5.15
CA LYS A 52 9.01 26.08 4.02
C LYS A 52 10.41 26.16 3.41
N LYS A 53 10.53 25.81 2.13
CA LYS A 53 11.80 25.87 1.37
C LYS A 53 11.67 26.83 0.21
N LYS A 54 12.79 27.45 -0.19
CA LYS A 54 12.84 28.24 -1.42
C LYS A 54 12.86 27.31 -2.63
N GLY A 55 11.91 27.49 -3.53
CA GLY A 55 11.82 26.76 -4.80
C GLY A 55 12.81 27.27 -5.84
N PHE A 56 13.06 26.45 -6.86
CA PHE A 56 14.00 26.74 -7.96
C PHE A 56 13.66 28.04 -8.73
N LEU A 57 12.39 28.42 -8.79
CA LEU A 57 11.92 29.66 -9.42
C LEU A 57 11.74 30.81 -8.40
N GLY A 58 12.32 30.71 -7.21
CA GLY A 58 12.28 31.75 -6.17
C GLY A 58 11.03 31.77 -5.28
N GLY A 59 9.96 31.05 -5.63
CA GLY A 59 8.75 30.94 -4.80
C GLY A 59 8.88 29.99 -3.60
N GLU A 60 8.07 30.16 -2.56
CA GLU A 60 8.04 29.25 -1.40
C GLU A 60 7.42 27.89 -1.75
N LYS A 61 7.99 26.81 -1.23
CA LYS A 61 7.48 25.44 -1.31
C LYS A 61 7.28 24.90 0.11
N THR A 62 6.05 24.53 0.42
CA THR A 62 5.72 23.82 1.65
C THR A 62 5.94 22.32 1.45
N GLU A 63 6.76 21.71 2.31
CA GLU A 63 7.00 20.28 2.35
C GLU A 63 6.72 19.71 3.74
N LEU A 64 6.07 18.55 3.78
CA LEU A 64 5.89 17.75 4.98
C LEU A 64 7.08 16.80 5.12
N GLN A 65 7.70 16.77 6.31
CA GLN A 65 8.73 15.80 6.66
C GLN A 65 8.27 14.98 7.86
N ILE A 66 8.63 13.69 7.86
CA ILE A 66 8.49 12.85 9.04
C ILE A 66 9.55 13.21 10.08
N THR A 67 9.20 13.15 11.36
CA THR A 67 10.16 13.27 12.47
C THR A 67 10.75 11.90 12.82
N GLU A 68 11.79 11.87 13.65
CA GLU A 68 12.32 10.61 14.19
C GLU A 68 11.25 9.85 14.98
N LYS A 69 10.47 10.56 15.80
CA LYS A 69 9.33 10.01 16.53
C LYS A 69 8.30 9.40 15.57
N GLY A 70 7.92 10.12 14.51
CA GLY A 70 7.00 9.60 13.49
C GLY A 70 7.55 8.36 12.78
N ASN A 71 8.84 8.34 12.46
CA ASN A 71 9.45 7.16 11.85
C ASN A 71 9.41 5.94 12.78
N ASN A 72 9.72 6.13 14.07
CA ASN A 72 9.66 5.06 15.06
C ASN A 72 8.23 4.51 15.24
N GLU A 73 7.23 5.40 15.26
CA GLU A 73 5.81 5.00 15.30
C GLU A 73 5.45 4.09 14.12
N VAL A 74 5.82 4.49 12.88
CA VAL A 74 5.55 3.68 11.68
C VAL A 74 6.24 2.32 11.76
N GLN A 75 7.50 2.26 12.21
CA GLN A 75 8.22 1.00 12.34
C GLN A 75 7.55 0.06 13.33
N GLN A 76 7.13 0.59 14.48
CA GLN A 76 6.42 -0.19 15.49
C GLN A 76 5.12 -0.77 14.91
N ARG A 77 4.33 0.04 14.20
CA ARG A 77 3.10 -0.41 13.55
C ARG A 77 3.34 -1.48 12.49
N ILE A 78 4.36 -1.30 11.64
CA ILE A 78 4.74 -2.31 10.65
C ILE A 78 5.10 -3.63 11.35
N HIS A 79 5.89 -3.58 12.41
CA HIS A 79 6.26 -4.78 13.16
C HIS A 79 5.05 -5.49 13.78
N GLU A 80 4.14 -4.74 14.42
CA GLU A 80 2.88 -5.28 14.97
C GLU A 80 2.06 -5.98 13.89
N MET A 81 1.96 -5.38 12.70
CA MET A 81 1.26 -5.96 11.56
C MET A 81 1.95 -7.21 11.01
N GLU A 82 3.28 -7.22 10.88
CA GLU A 82 4.02 -8.42 10.46
C GLU A 82 3.78 -9.60 11.42
N GLN A 83 3.75 -9.35 12.74
CA GLN A 83 3.42 -10.38 13.71
C GLN A 83 1.99 -10.91 13.55
N LYS A 84 1.01 -10.02 13.39
CA LYS A 84 -0.39 -10.40 13.14
C LYS A 84 -0.53 -11.20 11.83
N TRP A 85 0.14 -10.77 10.76
CA TRP A 85 0.17 -11.48 9.49
C TRP A 85 0.78 -12.88 9.64
N ASN A 86 1.90 -13.01 10.35
CA ASN A 86 2.52 -14.31 10.63
C ASN A 86 1.56 -15.25 11.38
N GLN A 87 0.83 -14.76 12.39
CA GLN A 87 -0.18 -15.55 13.08
C GLN A 87 -1.31 -16.00 12.14
N MET A 88 -1.79 -15.11 11.28
CA MET A 88 -2.82 -15.43 10.28
C MET A 88 -2.36 -16.53 9.31
N THR A 89 -1.13 -16.41 8.78
CA THR A 89 -0.58 -17.42 7.85
C THR A 89 -0.43 -18.79 8.51
N GLN A 90 -0.14 -18.85 9.81
CA GLN A 90 -0.10 -20.11 10.56
C GLN A 90 -1.50 -20.72 10.68
N LEU A 91 -2.52 -19.92 11.03
CA LEU A 91 -3.91 -20.40 11.09
C LEU A 91 -4.40 -20.91 9.73
N TYR A 92 -4.06 -20.20 8.65
CA TYR A 92 -4.33 -20.63 7.28
C TYR A 92 -3.68 -21.98 6.96
N LYS A 93 -2.38 -22.13 7.23
CA LYS A 93 -1.64 -23.39 6.99
C LYS A 93 -2.20 -24.58 7.79
N LEU A 94 -2.75 -24.33 8.98
CA LEU A 94 -3.35 -25.36 9.84
C LEU A 94 -4.74 -25.81 9.36
N GLY A 95 -5.37 -25.12 8.41
CA GLY A 95 -6.70 -25.49 7.94
C GLY A 95 -7.84 -25.07 8.87
N ASP A 96 -7.56 -24.38 9.99
CA ASP A 96 -8.54 -24.06 11.04
C ASP A 96 -9.39 -22.84 10.66
N LYS A 97 -10.41 -23.08 9.82
CA LYS A 97 -11.27 -22.02 9.25
C LYS A 97 -11.93 -21.15 10.30
N LYS A 98 -12.39 -21.72 11.43
CA LYS A 98 -13.08 -20.97 12.49
C LYS A 98 -12.14 -19.96 13.16
N LYS A 99 -10.93 -20.40 13.52
CA LYS A 99 -9.94 -19.48 14.09
C LYS A 99 -9.45 -18.45 13.08
N LEU A 100 -9.32 -18.84 11.81
CA LEU A 100 -8.95 -17.90 10.75
C LEU A 100 -10.04 -16.83 10.58
N GLU A 101 -11.31 -17.22 10.53
CA GLU A 101 -12.45 -16.30 10.45
C GLU A 101 -12.51 -15.35 11.66
N GLU A 102 -12.35 -15.86 12.88
CA GLU A 102 -12.33 -15.07 14.11
C GLU A 102 -11.16 -14.08 14.11
N PHE A 103 -9.96 -14.53 13.75
CA PHE A 103 -8.79 -13.68 13.66
C PHE A 103 -8.99 -12.57 12.63
N MET A 104 -9.51 -12.89 11.44
CA MET A 104 -9.79 -11.89 10.41
C MET A 104 -10.89 -10.91 10.83
N GLY A 105 -11.91 -11.39 11.56
CA GLY A 105 -12.97 -10.56 12.11
C GLY A 105 -12.49 -9.53 13.13
N ASN A 106 -11.52 -9.90 13.97
CA ASN A 106 -10.99 -9.05 15.03
C ASN A 106 -9.95 -8.03 14.56
N ASN A 107 -9.36 -8.23 13.37
CA ASN A 107 -8.26 -7.39 12.85
C ASN A 107 -8.64 -6.66 11.55
N LYS A 108 -9.93 -6.39 11.30
CA LYS A 108 -10.42 -5.81 10.03
C LYS A 108 -9.71 -4.50 9.65
N SER A 109 -9.50 -3.62 10.61
CA SER A 109 -8.82 -2.34 10.43
C SER A 109 -7.36 -2.46 10.02
N ASP A 110 -6.70 -3.57 10.36
CA ASP A 110 -5.29 -3.78 10.07
C ASP A 110 -5.06 -4.19 8.61
N PHE A 111 -6.07 -4.72 7.93
CA PHE A 111 -5.93 -5.15 6.54
C PHE A 111 -5.63 -4.00 5.59
N ALA A 112 -6.31 -2.87 5.76
CA ALA A 112 -6.04 -1.66 4.98
C ALA A 112 -4.56 -1.23 5.13
N MET A 113 -4.03 -1.27 6.34
CA MET A 113 -2.64 -0.94 6.61
C MET A 113 -1.68 -2.00 6.05
N MET A 114 -1.93 -3.30 6.28
CA MET A 114 -1.09 -4.37 5.75
C MET A 114 -0.97 -4.32 4.22
N MET A 115 -2.06 -3.99 3.51
CA MET A 115 -2.03 -3.77 2.07
C MET A 115 -1.24 -2.53 1.69
N PHE A 116 -1.45 -1.41 2.40
CA PHE A 116 -0.73 -0.16 2.14
C PHE A 116 0.79 -0.30 2.32
N PHE A 117 1.22 -1.03 3.36
CA PHE A 117 2.63 -1.27 3.65
C PHE A 117 3.23 -2.47 2.89
N GLY A 118 2.43 -3.19 2.10
CA GLY A 118 2.89 -4.34 1.31
C GLY A 118 3.23 -5.59 2.14
N ILE A 119 2.75 -5.68 3.38
CA ILE A 119 2.88 -6.89 4.22
C ILE A 119 2.01 -8.01 3.65
N MET A 120 0.87 -7.63 3.08
CA MET A 120 -0.12 -8.53 2.48
C MET A 120 -0.53 -7.99 1.12
N ASN A 121 -0.55 -8.85 0.10
CA ASN A 121 -1.08 -8.51 -1.21
C ASN A 121 -2.53 -9.03 -1.40
N MET A 122 -3.24 -8.46 -2.36
CA MET A 122 -4.65 -8.76 -2.61
C MET A 122 -4.88 -10.22 -3.04
N MET A 123 -3.92 -10.83 -3.74
CA MET A 123 -3.99 -12.23 -4.16
C MET A 123 -3.93 -13.19 -2.96
N MET A 124 -2.96 -13.02 -2.06
CA MET A 124 -2.86 -13.79 -0.82
C MET A 124 -4.10 -13.64 0.04
N PHE A 125 -4.63 -12.42 0.13
CA PHE A 125 -5.86 -12.15 0.84
C PHE A 125 -7.05 -12.88 0.22
N SER A 126 -7.19 -12.86 -1.11
CA SER A 126 -8.25 -13.58 -1.83
C SER A 126 -8.21 -15.10 -1.61
N MET A 127 -7.02 -15.70 -1.54
CA MET A 127 -6.84 -17.13 -1.23
C MET A 127 -7.33 -17.48 0.18
N MET A 128 -7.06 -16.62 1.17
CA MET A 128 -7.57 -16.80 2.54
C MET A 128 -9.10 -16.74 2.61
N PHE A 129 -9.73 -15.81 1.87
CA PHE A 129 -11.19 -15.74 1.78
C PHE A 129 -11.82 -16.95 1.10
N SER A 130 -11.22 -17.41 0.00
CA SER A 130 -11.63 -18.63 -0.69
C SER A 130 -11.65 -19.84 0.27
N MET A 131 -10.64 -19.95 1.13
CA MET A 131 -10.56 -21.04 2.10
C MET A 131 -11.69 -21.00 3.15
N ILE A 132 -12.04 -19.82 3.68
CA ILE A 132 -13.11 -19.70 4.66
C ILE A 132 -14.51 -19.59 4.04
N GLY A 133 -14.61 -19.50 2.71
CA GLY A 133 -15.88 -19.40 2.00
C GLY A 133 -16.59 -18.05 2.18
N ALA A 134 -15.83 -16.99 2.44
CA ALA A 134 -16.37 -15.64 2.61
C ALA A 134 -15.91 -14.69 1.49
N SER A 135 -16.59 -13.54 1.36
CA SER A 135 -16.21 -12.51 0.37
C SER A 135 -15.26 -11.48 0.99
N MET A 136 -14.29 -11.00 0.21
CA MET A 136 -13.35 -9.97 0.66
C MET A 136 -14.06 -8.70 1.15
N GLY A 137 -15.14 -8.30 0.46
CA GLY A 137 -15.93 -7.11 0.81
C GLY A 137 -16.59 -7.17 2.18
N SER A 138 -16.71 -8.35 2.79
CA SER A 138 -17.24 -8.51 4.16
C SER A 138 -16.24 -8.07 5.24
N TYR A 139 -14.96 -7.91 4.88
CA TYR A 139 -13.88 -7.61 5.81
C TYR A 139 -13.09 -6.36 5.41
N VAL A 140 -12.99 -6.08 4.11
CA VAL A 140 -12.35 -4.89 3.56
C VAL A 140 -13.32 -4.20 2.61
N PRO A 141 -13.96 -3.11 3.06
CA PRO A 141 -14.74 -2.22 2.19
C PRO A 141 -13.90 -1.68 1.03
N ALA A 142 -14.53 -1.49 -0.13
CA ALA A 142 -13.82 -1.07 -1.35
C ALA A 142 -13.15 0.32 -1.21
N ASP A 143 -13.72 1.22 -0.40
CA ASP A 143 -13.19 2.53 -0.09
C ASP A 143 -11.97 2.51 0.85
N GLN A 144 -11.64 1.35 1.43
CA GLN A 144 -10.48 1.15 2.29
C GLN A 144 -9.31 0.45 1.57
N VAL A 145 -9.50 0.07 0.30
CA VAL A 145 -8.44 -0.49 -0.53
C VAL A 145 -7.50 0.66 -0.95
N PRO A 146 -6.21 0.63 -0.57
CA PRO A 146 -5.32 1.74 -0.88
C PRO A 146 -5.02 1.84 -2.38
N PRO A 147 -4.90 3.05 -2.95
CA PRO A 147 -4.54 3.23 -4.35
C PRO A 147 -3.22 2.53 -4.71
N GLY A 148 -3.21 1.80 -5.83
CA GLY A 148 -2.01 1.10 -6.30
C GLY A 148 -1.75 -0.25 -5.61
N SER A 149 -2.61 -0.67 -4.68
CA SER A 149 -2.63 -2.07 -4.21
C SER A 149 -3.10 -3.04 -5.32
N GLU A 150 -3.84 -2.54 -6.31
CA GLU A 150 -4.29 -3.28 -7.50
C GLU A 150 -3.13 -3.65 -8.44
N ASN A 151 -2.10 -2.81 -8.55
CA ASN A 151 -0.93 -3.04 -9.41
C ASN A 151 0.03 -4.14 -8.90
N GLN A 152 -0.18 -4.67 -7.70
CA GLN A 152 0.56 -5.86 -7.23
C GLN A 152 0.06 -7.16 -7.89
N MET A 153 -1.00 -7.09 -8.70
CA MET A 153 -1.51 -8.21 -9.49
C MET A 153 -0.70 -8.42 -10.79
N SER A 154 -0.13 -7.36 -11.37
CA SER A 154 0.51 -7.39 -12.69
C SER A 154 1.93 -7.95 -12.71
N ASP A 155 2.65 -7.97 -11.59
CA ASP A 155 4.02 -8.52 -11.54
C ASP A 155 4.06 -10.05 -11.30
N ALA A 156 2.92 -10.68 -10.99
CA ALA A 156 2.80 -12.13 -10.83
C ALA A 156 2.32 -12.86 -12.08
N GLU A 157 1.92 -12.13 -13.14
CA GLU A 157 1.42 -12.71 -14.40
C GLU A 157 2.47 -12.74 -15.53
N SER A 158 3.72 -12.30 -15.28
CA SER A 158 4.84 -12.50 -16.22
C SER A 158 5.56 -13.86 -16.01
N GLY A 159 4.81 -14.89 -15.62
CA GLY A 159 5.33 -16.22 -15.28
C GLY A 159 4.63 -17.38 -15.99
N GLY A 160 3.95 -17.14 -17.11
CA GLY A 160 3.15 -18.18 -17.77
C GLY A 160 3.00 -18.01 -19.27
N GLY A 161 3.92 -18.62 -20.04
CA GLY A 161 3.68 -19.14 -21.38
C GLY A 161 3.87 -18.18 -22.56
N ASP A 162 5.00 -18.31 -23.28
CA ASP A 162 5.00 -18.98 -24.59
C ASP A 162 6.46 -19.22 -25.05
N MET A 163 6.98 -20.43 -24.79
CA MET A 163 8.09 -21.01 -25.55
C MET A 163 7.50 -22.08 -26.46
N GLY A 164 6.88 -21.65 -27.56
CA GLY A 164 6.49 -22.48 -28.69
C GLY A 164 7.22 -22.00 -29.93
N GLY A 165 8.39 -22.60 -30.21
CA GLY A 165 9.13 -22.34 -31.43
C GLY A 165 8.55 -23.04 -32.66
N ASP A 166 8.81 -22.39 -33.79
CA ASP A 166 8.97 -22.91 -35.17
C ASP A 166 7.85 -22.68 -36.19
N GLY A 167 8.29 -22.31 -37.40
CA GLY A 167 7.48 -22.28 -38.64
C GLY A 167 7.29 -20.90 -39.26
N GLY A 168 8.24 -20.48 -40.10
CA GLY A 168 8.29 -19.18 -40.78
C GLY A 168 7.38 -18.98 -42.01
N ALA A 169 7.36 -17.73 -42.47
CA ALA A 169 7.26 -17.24 -43.86
C ALA A 169 7.09 -15.71 -43.79
N GLY A 170 8.05 -14.91 -44.28
CA GLY A 170 7.89 -13.97 -45.42
C GLY A 170 7.05 -12.73 -45.10
N ASP A 171 7.34 -11.48 -45.44
CA ASP A 171 8.21 -10.80 -46.40
C ASP A 171 7.96 -9.29 -46.17
N GLY A 172 8.88 -8.41 -46.60
CA GLY A 172 8.72 -6.95 -46.62
C GLY A 172 9.25 -6.25 -45.37
N GLY A 173 10.51 -5.83 -45.25
CA GLY A 173 11.28 -5.08 -46.25
C GLY A 173 11.04 -3.59 -46.01
N PHE A 174 11.94 -2.92 -45.29
CA PHE A 174 12.28 -1.51 -45.45
C PHE A 174 13.60 -1.23 -44.72
N ASP A 175 14.63 -1.04 -45.53
CA ASP A 175 15.94 -0.55 -45.15
C ASP A 175 15.84 0.93 -44.78
N ILE A 176 16.29 1.33 -43.58
CA ILE A 176 16.70 2.71 -43.33
C ILE A 176 18.07 2.69 -42.65
N ASP A 177 19.04 2.96 -43.52
CA ASP A 177 20.44 3.23 -43.28
C ASP A 177 20.59 4.63 -42.68
N ILE A 178 21.27 4.76 -41.53
CA ILE A 178 21.75 6.06 -41.04
C ILE A 178 23.17 5.88 -40.51
N GLY A 179 24.12 5.93 -41.45
CA GLY A 179 25.49 6.34 -41.17
C GLY A 179 25.68 7.79 -41.63
N PHE A 180 26.08 8.66 -40.71
CA PHE A 180 27.20 9.63 -40.79
C PHE A 180 27.30 10.37 -39.45
#